data_AF-A0A7J8YD23-F1
#
_entry.id   AF-A0A7J8YD23-F1
#
_cell.length_a   1.000
_cell.length_b   1.000
_cell.length_c   1.000
_cell.angle_alpha   90.00
_cell.angle_beta   90.00
_cell.angle_gamma   90.00
#
_symmetry.space_group_name_H-M   'P 1'
#
loop_
_entity.id
_entity.type
_entity.pdbx_description
1 polymer ?
#
loop_
_entity_poly.entity_id
_entity_poly.type
_entity_poly.pdbx_seq_one_letter_code
_entity_poly.pdbx_strand_id
1 'polypeptide(L)' 'MKSNVDALQIIQLGLSLSDAQGNLPDFDTPFSYIWEFNFRDFVNRDHYASDSIKLLKRKGIDFEKNREKGIDSKDFAKKF' A
#
# COMPACT_ATOMS: atom_id res chain seq x y z
N MET A 1 14.55 -1.68 17.05
CA MET A 1 13.73 -2.04 15.87
C MET A 1 12.93 -0.85 15.29
N LYS A 2 13.39 0.40 15.49
CA LYS A 2 12.65 1.62 15.08
C LYS A 2 13.19 2.26 13.80
N SER A 3 14.48 2.11 13.49
CA SER A 3 15.11 2.79 12.35
C SER A 3 14.73 2.26 10.95
N ASN A 4 14.39 0.98 10.80
CA ASN A 4 14.05 0.45 9.47
C ASN A 4 12.64 0.85 9.01
N VAL A 5 11.73 1.16 9.94
CA VAL A 5 10.37 1.59 9.59
C VAL A 5 10.35 3.06 9.16
N ASP A 6 11.13 3.91 9.83
CA ASP A 6 11.22 5.34 9.49
C ASP A 6 11.96 5.60 8.17
N ALA A 7 12.79 4.66 7.71
CA ALA A 7 13.58 4.79 6.49
C ALA A 7 12.90 4.22 5.23
N LEU A 8 11.81 3.47 5.37
CA LEU A 8 11.17 2.77 4.25
C LEU A 8 9.84 3.44 3.88
N GLN A 9 9.77 3.94 2.64
CA GLN A 9 8.53 4.48 2.11
C GLN A 9 7.53 3.35 1.85
N ILE A 10 6.31 3.52 2.37
CA ILE A 10 5.21 2.57 2.17
C ILE A 10 4.83 2.59 0.68
N ILE A 11 4.91 1.43 0.03
CA ILE A 11 4.56 1.27 -1.40
C ILE A 11 3.09 0.89 -1.54
N GLN A 12 2.64 -0.02 -0.68
CA GLN A 12 1.26 -0.50 -0.62
C GLN A 12 0.83 -0.66 0.84
N LEU A 13 -0.44 -0.41 1.11
CA LEU A 13 -1.10 -0.69 2.38
C LEU A 13 -2.36 -1.51 2.12
N GLY A 14 -2.34 -2.78 2.56
CA GLY A 14 -3.53 -3.63 2.60
C GLY A 14 -4.30 -3.39 3.88
N LEU A 15 -5.61 -3.16 3.77
CA LEU A 15 -6.52 -2.94 4.89
C LEU A 15 -7.70 -3.90 4.76
N SER A 16 -7.84 -4.75 5.76
CA SER A 16 -8.97 -5.66 5.92
C SER A 16 -9.70 -5.29 7.20
N LEU A 17 -10.98 -4.95 7.09
CA LEU A 17 -11.85 -4.76 8.24
C LEU A 17 -12.55 -6.08 8.51
N SER A 18 -12.78 -6.41 9.78
CA SER A 18 -13.61 -7.55 10.15
C SER A 18 -14.41 -7.22 11.39
N ASP A 19 -15.59 -7.84 11.52
CA ASP A 19 -16.33 -7.81 12.78
C ASP A 19 -15.65 -8.69 13.86
N ALA A 20 -16.24 -8.74 15.06
CA ALA A 20 -15.72 -9.55 16.16
C ALA A 20 -15.79 -11.07 15.91
N GLN A 21 -16.54 -11.51 14.90
CA GLN A 21 -16.61 -12.90 14.46
C GLN A 21 -15.62 -13.20 13.30
N GLY A 22 -14.93 -12.19 12.77
CA GLY A 22 -13.99 -12.33 11.67
C GLY A 22 -14.63 -12.23 10.28
N ASN A 23 -15.88 -11.81 10.17
CA ASN A 23 -16.52 -11.59 8.88
C ASN A 23 -16.02 -10.29 8.25
N LEU A 24 -15.65 -10.36 6.97
CA LEU A 24 -15.26 -9.19 6.18
C LEU A 24 -16.49 -8.33 5.83
N PRO A 25 -16.32 -7.02 5.62
CA PRO A 25 -17.41 -6.16 5.19
C PRO A 25 -17.95 -6.66 3.86
N ASP A 26 -19.26 -6.78 3.77
CA ASP A 26 -19.99 -7.26 2.59
C ASP A 26 -20.90 -6.18 1.97
N PHE A 27 -21.14 -5.07 2.68
CA PHE A 27 -21.95 -3.92 2.26
C PHE A 27 -23.30 -4.33 1.62
N ASP A 28 -23.97 -5.32 2.20
CA ASP A 28 -25.23 -5.90 1.69
C ASP A 28 -25.10 -6.53 0.30
N THR A 29 -23.90 -6.96 -0.09
CA THR A 29 -23.60 -7.67 -1.33
C THR A 29 -23.11 -9.10 -1.02
N PRO A 30 -23.15 -10.04 -1.99
CA PRO A 30 -22.59 -11.37 -1.78
C PRO A 30 -21.05 -11.42 -1.82
N PHE A 31 -20.38 -10.26 -1.79
CA PHE A 31 -18.93 -10.15 -1.93
C PHE A 31 -18.32 -9.58 -0.66
N SER A 32 -17.16 -10.09 -0.28
CA SER A 32 -16.34 -9.51 0.77
C SER A 32 -15.33 -8.53 0.20
N TYR A 33 -15.09 -7.45 0.93
CA TYR A 33 -14.19 -6.39 0.48
C TYR A 33 -12.92 -6.31 1.33
N ILE A 34 -11.80 -6.17 0.62
CA ILE A 34 -10.49 -5.84 1.18
C ILE A 34 -9.97 -4.66 0.35
N TRP A 35 -9.33 -3.70 1.00
CA TRP A 35 -8.76 -2.54 0.34
C TRP A 35 -7.25 -2.67 0.22
N GLU A 36 -6.74 -2.32 -0.95
CA GLU A 36 -5.30 -2.18 -1.17
C GLU A 36 -5.02 -0.77 -1.68
N PHE A 37 -4.38 0.04 -0.83
CA PHE A 37 -3.96 1.38 -1.16
C PHE A 37 -2.57 1.33 -1.78
N ASN A 38 -2.45 1.81 -3.01
CA ASN A 38 -1.21 1.88 -3.76
C ASN A 38 -0.71 3.33 -3.76
N PHE A 39 0.51 3.59 -3.32
CA PHE A 39 1.04 4.95 -3.24
C PHE A 39 1.88 5.30 -4.48
N ARG A 40 1.93 6.60 -4.86
CA ARG A 40 2.73 7.08 -6.01
C ARG A 40 4.12 7.61 -5.62
N ASP A 41 4.32 7.94 -4.33
CA ASP A 41 5.46 8.75 -3.89
C ASP A 41 6.73 7.92 -3.59
N PHE A 42 6.63 6.60 -3.68
CA PHE A 42 7.66 5.63 -3.35
C PHE A 42 8.85 5.58 -4.32
N VAL A 43 9.03 6.54 -5.23
CA VAL A 43 10.17 6.58 -6.18
C VAL A 43 11.04 7.83 -5.99
N ASN A 44 10.59 8.81 -5.21
CA ASN A 44 11.21 10.15 -5.20
C ASN A 44 12.18 10.45 -4.05
N ARG A 45 12.51 9.49 -3.17
CA ARG A 45 13.47 9.68 -2.08
C ARG A 45 14.57 8.61 -2.09
N ASP A 46 15.57 8.84 -2.92
CA ASP A 46 17.03 8.62 -2.80
C ASP A 46 17.66 7.52 -1.92
N HIS A 47 16.96 6.50 -1.44
CA HIS A 47 17.59 5.36 -0.74
C HIS A 47 16.88 4.03 -1.01
N TYR A 48 16.43 3.82 -2.25
CA TYR A 48 15.86 2.53 -2.61
C TYR A 48 16.96 1.48 -2.63
N ALA A 49 16.82 0.47 -1.77
CA ALA A 49 17.43 -0.82 -2.01
C ALA A 49 16.90 -1.31 -3.37
N SER A 50 17.70 -1.14 -4.43
CA SER A 50 17.37 -1.52 -5.81
C SER A 50 16.83 -2.97 -5.89
N ASP A 51 17.31 -3.82 -4.98
CA ASP A 51 16.90 -5.22 -4.85
C ASP A 51 15.45 -5.37 -4.34
N SER A 52 14.98 -4.50 -3.45
CA SER A 52 13.60 -4.48 -2.99
C SER A 52 12.65 -4.06 -4.11
N ILE A 53 13.01 -3.07 -4.95
CA ILE A 53 12.20 -2.70 -6.12
C ILE A 53 12.13 -3.85 -7.12
N LYS A 54 13.25 -4.52 -7.40
CA LYS A 54 13.28 -5.68 -8.31
C LYS A 54 12.43 -6.84 -7.77
N LEU A 55 12.49 -7.12 -6.48
CA LEU A 55 11.66 -8.14 -5.83
C LEU A 55 10.17 -7.81 -5.97
N LEU A 56 9.79 -6.56 -5.75
CA LEU A 56 8.40 -6.11 -5.82
C LEU A 56 7.86 -6.09 -7.26
N LYS A 57 8.68 -5.71 -8.26
CA LYS A 57 8.35 -5.91 -9.69
C LYS A 57 8.05 -7.38 -9.98
N ARG A 58 8.88 -8.30 -9.47
CA ARG A 58 8.68 -9.76 -9.64
C ARG A 58 7.44 -10.28 -8.91
N LYS A 59 7.00 -9.62 -7.85
CA LYS A 59 5.76 -9.95 -7.12
C LYS A 59 4.50 -9.39 -7.79
N GLY A 60 4.63 -8.70 -8.92
CA GLY A 60 3.50 -8.22 -9.72
C GLY A 60 3.05 -6.79 -9.41
N ILE A 61 3.83 -6.03 -8.64
CA ILE A 61 3.52 -4.62 -8.40
C ILE A 61 3.82 -3.81 -9.65
N ASP A 62 2.78 -3.16 -10.18
CA ASP A 62 2.89 -2.26 -11.33
C ASP A 62 3.24 -0.84 -10.87
N PHE A 63 4.53 -0.56 -10.88
CA PHE A 63 5.05 0.74 -10.47
C PHE A 63 4.69 1.89 -11.41
N GLU A 64 4.47 1.63 -12.70
CA GLU A 64 4.05 2.67 -13.64
C GLU A 64 2.59 3.06 -13.34
N LYS A 65 1.72 2.06 -13.11
CA LYS A 65 0.34 2.29 -12.68
C LYS A 65 0.29 3.02 -11.34
N ASN A 66 1.16 2.68 -10.39
CA ASN A 66 1.23 3.36 -9.10
C ASN A 66 1.72 4.80 -9.25
N ARG A 67 2.64 5.10 -10.17
CA ARG A 67 3.08 6.48 -10.42
C ARG A 67 1.97 7.34 -11.02
N GLU A 68 1.18 6.80 -11.94
CA GLU A 68 0.10 7.53 -12.62
C GLU A 68 -1.18 7.66 -11.79
N LYS A 69 -1.59 6.56 -11.13
CA LYS A 69 -2.89 6.42 -10.48
C LYS A 69 -2.82 6.21 -8.97
N GLY A 70 -1.62 6.03 -8.41
CA GLY A 70 -1.44 5.82 -6.98
C GLY A 70 -1.83 7.03 -6.15
N ILE A 71 -1.89 6.85 -4.84
CA ILE A 71 -2.30 7.86 -3.88
C ILE A 71 -1.07 8.64 -3.40
N ASP A 72 -1.20 9.95 -3.20
CA ASP A 72 -0.17 10.72 -2.49
C ASP A 72 -0.24 10.37 -1.00
N SER A 73 0.86 9.85 -0.47
CA SER A 73 1.01 9.39 0.89
C SER A 73 0.80 10.51 1.91
N LYS A 74 1.16 11.75 1.59
CA LYS A 74 0.94 12.90 2.48
C LYS A 74 -0.52 13.29 2.50
N ASP A 75 -1.23 13.18 1.39
CA ASP A 75 -2.67 13.43 1.36
C ASP A 75 -3.46 12.32 2.04
N PHE A 76 -3.02 11.06 1.92
CA PHE A 76 -3.58 9.95 2.68
C PHE A 76 -3.42 10.18 4.20
N ALA A 77 -2.22 10.55 4.65
CA ALA A 77 -1.93 10.80 6.06
C ALA A 77 -2.65 12.01 6.68
N LYS A 78 -3.29 12.88 5.87
CA LYS A 78 -4.16 13.95 6.39
C LYS A 78 -5.59 13.48 6.61
N LYS A 79 -6.00 12.40 5.93
CA LYS A 79 -7.39 11.91 5.90
C LYS A 79 -7.61 10.66 6.76
N PHE A 80 -6.52 10.05 7.22
CA PHE A 80 -6.46 8.94 8.16
C PHE A 80 -5.72 9.39 9.42
#